data_AF-A0A2E7BNK0-F1
#
_entry.id   AF-A0A2E7BNK0-F1
#
_cell.length_a   1.000
_cell.length_b   1.000
_cell.length_c   1.000
_cell.angle_alpha   90.00
_cell.angle_beta   90.00
_cell.angle_gamma   90.00
#
_symmetry.space_group_name_H-M   'P 1'
#
loop_
_entity.id
_entity.type
_entity.pdbx_description
1 polymer ?
#
loop_
_entity_poly.entity_id
_entity_poly.type
_entity_poly.pdbx_seq_one_letter_code
_entity_poly.pdbx_strand_id
1 'polypeptide(L)' 'MTRSPDEWLTAAQADADRRGLTQLKPLLRVLASATETLRKAPWNYDAQSSQITGHSIKGSRSQDDKLPPANKEP' A
#
# COMPACT_ATOMS: atom_id res chain seq x y z
N MET A 1 -13.12 -6.41 1.36
CA MET A 1 -13.26 -5.24 2.25
C MET A 1 -12.49 -5.54 3.53
N THR A 2 -11.28 -5.00 3.67
CA THR A 2 -10.47 -5.14 4.89
C THR A 2 -11.03 -4.20 5.96
N ARG A 3 -11.43 -4.76 7.10
CA ARG A 3 -11.96 -4.02 8.26
C ARG A 3 -10.91 -3.01 8.77
N SER A 4 -11.33 -1.81 9.17
CA SER A 4 -10.40 -0.82 9.72
C SER A 4 -9.86 -1.28 11.09
N PRO A 5 -8.67 -0.81 11.53
CA PRO A 5 -8.12 -1.15 12.83
C PRO A 5 -9.08 -0.82 13.99
N ASP A 6 -9.78 0.30 13.91
CA ASP A 6 -10.75 0.73 14.91
C ASP A 6 -11.98 -0.19 14.94
N GLU A 7 -12.51 -0.51 13.76
CA GLU A 7 -13.65 -1.43 13.63
C GLU A 7 -13.34 -2.83 14.18
N TRP A 8 -12.09 -3.29 14.01
CA TRP A 8 -11.63 -4.54 14.61
C TRP A 8 -11.57 -4.45 16.14
N LEU A 9 -10.98 -3.39 16.70
CA LEU A 9 -10.85 -3.23 18.15
C LEU A 9 -12.23 -3.18 18.83
N THR A 10 -13.18 -2.44 18.25
CA THR A 10 -14.56 -2.36 18.75
C THR A 10 -15.21 -3.75 18.79
N ALA A 11 -15.07 -4.54 17.73
CA ALA A 11 -15.64 -5.89 17.69
C ALA A 11 -14.96 -6.83 18.69
N ALA A 12 -13.65 -6.75 18.85
CA ALA A 12 -12.91 -7.56 19.82
C ALA A 12 -13.30 -7.21 21.27
N GLN A 13 -13.52 -5.94 21.58
CA GLN A 13 -13.99 -5.51 22.91
C GLN A 13 -15.42 -5.95 23.19
N ALA A 14 -16.32 -5.85 22.20
CA ALA A 14 -17.69 -6.36 22.32
C ALA A 14 -17.73 -7.88 22.50
N ASP A 15 -16.84 -8.63 21.83
CA ASP A 15 -16.70 -10.06 22.04
C ASP A 15 -16.19 -10.40 23.44
N ALA A 16 -15.24 -9.63 23.97
CA ALA A 16 -14.75 -9.78 25.33
C ALA A 16 -15.88 -9.55 26.37
N ASP A 17 -16.72 -8.53 26.15
CA ASP A 17 -17.89 -8.27 27.00
C ASP A 17 -18.90 -9.42 26.94
N ARG A 18 -19.22 -9.90 25.72
CA ARG A 18 -20.15 -11.02 25.50
C ARG A 18 -19.70 -12.32 26.18
N ARG A 19 -18.38 -12.52 26.32
CA ARG A 19 -17.78 -13.70 26.96
C ARG A 19 -17.48 -13.51 28.44
N GLY A 20 -17.74 -12.33 29.02
CA GLY A 20 -17.39 -12.02 30.41
C GLY A 20 -15.88 -11.91 30.66
N LEU A 21 -15.08 -11.68 29.61
CA LEU A 21 -13.62 -11.58 29.66
C LEU A 21 -13.18 -10.10 29.70
N THR A 22 -13.76 -9.31 30.59
CA THR A 22 -13.52 -7.85 30.67
C THR A 22 -12.06 -7.49 30.91
N GLN A 23 -11.32 -8.35 31.60
CA GLN A 23 -9.88 -8.25 31.82
C GLN A 23 -9.03 -8.32 30.54
N LEU A 24 -9.60 -8.78 29.42
CA LEU A 24 -8.94 -8.80 28.11
C LEU A 24 -8.94 -7.43 27.42
N LYS A 25 -9.89 -6.55 27.75
CA LYS A 25 -10.02 -5.21 27.14
C LYS A 25 -8.75 -4.35 27.23
N PRO A 26 -8.04 -4.24 28.37
CA PRO A 26 -6.79 -3.50 28.42
C PRO A 26 -5.71 -4.10 27.49
N LEU A 27 -5.61 -5.42 27.40
CA LEU A 27 -4.65 -6.09 26.50
C LEU A 27 -4.95 -5.81 25.03
N LEU A 28 -6.24 -5.83 24.65
CA LEU A 28 -6.68 -5.49 23.29
C LEU A 28 -6.35 -4.04 22.92
N ARG A 29 -6.44 -3.09 23.87
CA ARG A 29 -6.06 -1.68 23.64
C ARG A 29 -4.56 -1.52 23.43
N VAL A 30 -3.74 -2.19 24.23
CA VAL A 30 -2.28 -2.16 24.08
C VAL A 30 -1.88 -2.73 22.70
N LEU A 31 -2.49 -3.86 22.31
CA LEU A 31 -2.25 -4.46 21.00
C LEU A 31 -2.64 -3.50 19.86
N ALA A 32 -3.81 -2.88 19.93
CA ALA A 32 -4.24 -1.91 18.94
C ALA A 32 -3.23 -0.75 18.80
N SER A 33 -2.80 -0.17 19.92
CA SER A 33 -1.79 0.91 19.95
C SER A 33 -0.45 0.47 19.35
N ALA A 34 0.02 -0.74 19.65
CA ALA A 34 1.24 -1.29 19.06
C ALA A 34 1.10 -1.45 17.54
N THR A 35 -0.03 -1.99 17.06
CA THR A 35 -0.27 -2.14 15.61
C THR A 35 -0.40 -0.81 14.88
N GLU A 36 -0.96 0.21 15.52
CA GLU A 36 -1.04 1.57 14.98
C GLU A 36 0.37 2.19 14.85
N THR A 37 1.18 2.04 15.89
CA THR A 37 2.58 2.50 15.90
C THR A 37 3.38 1.84 14.77
N LEU A 38 3.26 0.53 14.61
CA LEU A 38 3.92 -0.22 13.53
C LEU A 38 3.45 0.24 12.15
N ARG A 39 2.14 0.50 11.99
CA ARG A 39 1.59 0.97 10.70
C ARG A 39 2.06 2.37 10.34
N LYS A 40 2.23 3.24 11.33
CA LYS A 40 2.73 4.62 11.18
C LYS A 40 4.25 4.70 11.06
N ALA A 41 4.96 3.59 11.23
CA ALA A 41 6.40 3.60 11.26
C ALA A 41 6.99 4.02 9.90
N PRO A 42 8.12 4.77 9.86
CA PRO A 42 8.71 5.31 8.64
C PRO A 42 9.01 4.27 7.55
N TRP A 43 9.38 3.06 7.95
CA TRP A 43 9.66 1.96 7.04
C TRP A 43 8.39 1.35 6.40
N ASN A 44 7.21 1.65 6.92
CA ASN A 44 5.95 1.11 6.43
C ASN A 44 5.29 2.00 5.34
N TYR A 45 5.88 3.15 5.01
CA TYR A 45 5.40 4.03 3.94
C TYR A 45 5.67 3.46 2.54
N ASP A 46 6.77 2.71 2.36
CA ASP A 46 7.13 2.09 1.07
C ASP A 46 6.19 0.95 0.66
N ALA A 47 5.52 0.32 1.63
CA ALA A 47 4.54 -0.74 1.38
C ALA A 47 3.21 -0.22 0.81
N GLN A 48 2.93 1.09 0.93
CA GLN A 48 1.71 1.73 0.42
C GLN A 48 1.94 2.46 -0.91
N SER A 49 3.17 2.92 -1.19
CA SER A 49 3.51 3.69 -2.40
C SER A 49 3.78 2.80 -3.64
N SER A 50 4.09 1.51 -3.44
CA SER A 50 4.47 0.60 -4.53
C SER A 50 3.32 0.16 -5.45
N GLN A 51 2.06 0.55 -5.18
CA GLN A 51 0.90 0.19 -6.01
C GLN A 51 0.55 1.22 -7.10
N ILE A 52 1.22 2.38 -7.19
CA ILE A 52 0.85 3.44 -8.15
C ILE A 52 1.84 3.61 -9.31
N THR A 53 3.04 3.05 -9.26
CA THR A 53 3.96 3.10 -10.43
C THR A 53 3.71 1.94 -11.37
N GLY A 54 2.49 1.91 -11.94
CA GLY A 54 2.21 1.25 -13.19
C GLY A 54 3.18 1.80 -14.23
N HIS A 55 4.09 0.93 -14.62
CA HIS A 55 5.15 1.04 -15.60
C HIS A 55 4.63 1.53 -16.96
N SER A 56 4.31 2.82 -17.10
CA SER A 56 4.11 3.43 -18.42
C SER A 56 5.48 3.78 -18.99
N ILE A 57 6.19 2.75 -19.49
CA ILE A 57 7.26 2.93 -20.46
C ILE A 57 6.61 3.53 -21.70
N LYS A 58 6.53 4.86 -21.73
CA LYS A 58 6.18 5.59 -22.95
C LYS A 58 7.43 5.54 -23.82
N GLY A 59 7.55 4.47 -24.60
CA GLY A 59 8.52 4.36 -25.67
C GLY A 59 8.25 5.47 -26.67
N SER A 60 9.04 6.55 -26.59
CA SER A 60 9.15 7.54 -27.66
C SER A 60 9.91 6.91 -28.81
N ARG A 61 9.20 6.15 -29.67
CA ARG A 61 9.72 5.75 -30.98
C ARG A 61 9.59 6.95 -31.90
N SER A 62 10.62 7.81 -31.93
CA SER A 62 10.81 8.77 -33.02
C SER A 62 11.03 7.97 -34.30
N GLN A 63 9.99 7.88 -35.12
CA GLN A 63 10.06 7.37 -36.47
C GLN A 63 10.30 8.56 -37.41
N ASP A 64 11.52 9.06 -37.39
CA ASP A 64 12.04 9.93 -38.45
C ASP A 64 12.67 9.01 -39.50
N ASP A 65 11.83 8.45 -40.37
CA ASP A 65 12.24 7.79 -41.62
C ASP A 65 12.92 8.82 -42.54
N LYS A 66 14.20 9.11 -42.27
CA LYS A 66 15.06 9.87 -43.17
C LYS A 66 15.84 8.89 -44.05
N LEU A 67 15.23 8.50 -45.17
CA LEU A 67 15.93 7.86 -46.29
C LEU A 67 17.14 8.73 -46.71
N PRO A 68 18.35 8.17 -46.83
CA PRO A 68 19.45 8.89 -47.47
C PRO A 68 19.23 8.96 -48.99
N PRO A 69 19.49 10.10 -49.66
CA PRO A 69 19.43 10.17 -51.11
C PRO A 69 20.53 9.33 -51.74
N ALA A 70 20.14 8.56 -52.76
CA ALA A 70 20.99 7.67 -53.54
C ALA A 70 22.16 8.39 -54.22
N ASN A 71 23.33 7.77 -54.14
CA ASN A 71 24.53 8.15 -54.89
C ASN A 71 24.26 8.21 -56.40
N LYS A 72 24.75 9.27 -57.05
CA LYS A 72 25.17 9.25 -58.45
C LYS A 72 26.51 9.95 -58.56
N GLU A 73 27.57 9.15 -58.56
CA GLU A 73 28.89 9.54 -59.08
C GLU A 73 28.82 9.63 -60.61
N PRO A 74 29.60 10.54 -61.21
CA PRO A 74 30.46 10.20 -62.34
C PRO A 74 31.95 10.24 -61.98
#